data_AF-A0A7S0HBD2-F1
#
_entry.id   AF-A0A7S0HBD2-F1
#
_cell.length_a   1.000
_cell.length_b   1.000
_cell.length_c   1.000
_cell.angle_alpha   90.00
_cell.angle_beta   90.00
_cell.angle_gamma   90.00
#
_symmetry.space_group_name_H-M   'P 1'
#
loop_
_entity.id
_entity.type
_entity.pdbx_description
1 polymer ?
#
loop_
_entity_poly.entity_id
_entity_poly.type
_entity_poly.pdbx_seq_one_letter_code
_entity_poly.pdbx_strand_id
1 'polypeptide(L)'
;IMVSDDTAEGIQRLLDANDHFGLEPAQVTLLKQEKVAALADSDARLALKSPFEVATKPHGHGDIHFLLHSSGTAQRWAAEGRKWLYFFQDTNTLYFAHFLATVGVTAASGA
;
A
#
# COMPACT_ATOMS: atom_id res chain seq x y z
N ILE A 1 2.81 1.73 4.41
CA ILE A 1 3.56 1.47 3.15
C ILE A 1 2.97 0.21 2.55
N MET A 2 2.42 0.28 1.34
CA MET A 2 1.97 -0.92 0.64
C MET A 2 3.18 -1.58 -0.01
N VAL A 3 3.43 -2.84 0.31
CA VAL A 3 4.58 -3.62 -0.18
C VAL A 3 4.10 -4.81 -1.00
N SER A 4 4.97 -5.43 -1.79
CA SER A 4 4.71 -6.72 -2.44
C SER A 4 5.53 -7.81 -1.77
N ASP A 5 5.29 -9.07 -2.13
CA ASP A 5 6.16 -10.18 -1.72
C ASP A 5 7.64 -9.90 -2.02
N ASP A 6 7.92 -9.27 -3.17
CA ASP A 6 9.30 -9.04 -3.63
C ASP A 6 9.98 -7.89 -2.88
N THR A 7 9.22 -6.98 -2.27
CA THR A 7 9.76 -5.77 -1.61
C THR A 7 9.65 -5.77 -0.10
N ALA A 8 8.77 -6.59 0.49
CA ALA A 8 8.47 -6.57 1.92
C ALA A 8 9.70 -6.75 2.81
N GLU A 9 10.50 -7.80 2.55
CA GLU A 9 11.67 -8.11 3.37
C GLU A 9 12.76 -7.04 3.23
N GLY A 10 13.01 -6.57 2.02
CA GLY A 10 14.01 -5.53 1.75
C GLY A 10 13.65 -4.20 2.42
N ILE A 11 12.38 -3.81 2.38
CA ILE A 11 11.89 -2.58 3.04
C ILE A 11 11.97 -2.72 4.55
N GLN A 12 11.59 -3.86 5.13
CA GLN A 12 11.72 -4.09 6.58
C GLN A 12 13.18 -3.96 7.02
N ARG A 13 14.10 -4.64 6.32
CA ARG A 13 15.54 -4.53 6.60
C ARG A 13 16.06 -3.10 6.48
N LEU A 14 15.59 -2.34 5.51
CA LEU A 14 15.98 -0.94 5.33
C LEU A 14 15.51 -0.06 6.50
N LEU A 15 14.28 -0.26 6.98
CA LEU A 15 13.73 0.46 8.14
C LEU A 15 14.53 0.13 9.40
N ASP A 16 14.76 -1.16 9.67
CA ASP A 16 15.48 -1.62 10.87
C ASP A 16 16.93 -1.13 10.88
N ALA A 17 17.62 -1.19 9.74
CA ALA A 17 19.03 -0.77 9.63
C ALA A 17 19.24 0.74 9.79
N ASN A 18 18.19 1.54 9.64
CA ASN A 18 18.26 3.01 9.69
C ASN A 18 17.44 3.59 10.84
N ASP A 19 17.13 2.80 11.87
CA ASP A 19 16.35 3.22 13.04
C ASP A 19 15.04 3.93 12.65
N HIS A 20 14.34 3.36 11.66
CA HIS A 20 13.10 3.88 11.07
C HIS A 20 13.21 5.34 10.59
N PHE A 21 14.42 5.80 10.27
CA PHE A 21 14.73 7.18 9.90
C PHE A 21 14.28 8.21 10.96
N GLY A 22 14.32 7.81 12.24
CA GLY A 22 13.92 8.65 13.38
C GLY A 22 12.42 8.66 13.67
N LEU A 23 11.62 7.81 13.01
CA LEU A 23 10.22 7.59 13.34
C LEU A 23 10.09 6.52 14.43
N GLU A 24 9.04 6.60 15.24
CA GLU A 24 8.67 5.49 16.12
C GLU A 24 8.19 4.31 15.26
N PRO A 25 8.62 3.06 15.55
CA PRO A 25 8.20 1.89 14.76
C PRO A 25 6.68 1.76 14.62
N ALA A 26 5.93 2.14 15.66
CA ALA A 26 4.46 2.11 15.66
C ALA A 26 3.82 3.11 14.66
N GLN A 27 4.55 4.12 14.18
CA GLN A 27 4.09 5.05 13.15
C GLN A 27 4.16 4.44 11.74
N VAL A 28 4.93 3.37 11.55
CA VAL A 28 5.13 2.72 10.25
C VAL A 28 4.34 1.40 10.23
N THR A 29 3.46 1.24 9.25
CA THR A 29 2.73 -0.02 9.03
C THR A 29 3.02 -0.52 7.62
N LEU A 30 3.59 -1.71 7.49
CA LEU A 30 3.73 -2.40 6.21
C LEU A 30 2.46 -3.20 5.91
N LEU A 31 1.85 -2.98 4.76
CA LEU A 31 0.68 -3.70 4.28
C LEU A 31 1.07 -4.44 3.01
N LYS A 32 1.16 -5.76 3.06
CA LYS A 32 1.59 -6.57 1.93
C LYS A 32 0.40 -6.82 1.00
N GLN A 33 0.51 -6.39 -0.25
CA GLN A 33 -0.47 -6.66 -1.29
C GLN A 33 -0.41 -8.13 -1.70
N GLU A 34 -1.57 -8.68 -2.03
CA GLU A 34 -1.67 -10.05 -2.52
C GLU A 34 -1.45 -10.09 -4.04
N LYS A 35 -1.31 -11.31 -4.56
CA LYS A 35 -1.24 -11.55 -6.00
C LYS A 35 -2.57 -12.06 -6.51
N VAL A 36 -2.90 -11.71 -7.75
CA VAL A 36 -4.08 -12.18 -8.48
C VAL A 36 -3.66 -13.15 -9.58
N ALA A 37 -4.53 -14.11 -9.89
CA ALA A 37 -4.28 -15.04 -10.97
C ALA A 37 -4.25 -14.30 -12.32
N ALA A 38 -3.26 -14.61 -13.14
CA ALA A 38 -3.17 -14.08 -14.50
C ALA A 38 -4.06 -14.89 -15.44
N LEU A 39 -4.74 -14.20 -16.35
CA LEU A 39 -5.47 -14.85 -17.44
C LEU A 39 -4.54 -15.06 -18.64
N ALA A 40 -4.62 -16.23 -19.26
CA ALA A 40 -3.81 -16.62 -20.41
C ALA A 40 -4.35 -16.04 -21.72
N ASP A 41 -5.67 -15.92 -21.83
CA ASP A 41 -6.37 -15.58 -23.06
C ASP A 41 -7.74 -14.91 -22.77
N SER A 42 -8.41 -14.49 -23.84
CA SER A 42 -9.76 -13.87 -23.78
C SER A 42 -10.86 -14.84 -23.35
N ASP A 43 -10.59 -16.15 -23.33
CA ASP A 43 -11.51 -17.16 -22.78
C ASP A 43 -11.41 -17.25 -21.24
N ALA A 44 -10.63 -16.36 -20.62
CA ALA A 44 -10.39 -16.30 -19.17
C ALA A 44 -9.79 -17.59 -18.58
N ARG A 45 -9.01 -18.33 -19.36
CA ARG A 45 -8.24 -19.47 -18.80
C ARG A 45 -7.14 -18.96 -17.87
N LEU A 46 -6.87 -19.69 -16.78
CA LEU A 46 -5.75 -19.37 -15.90
C LEU A 46 -4.42 -19.63 -16.61
N ALA A 47 -3.53 -18.64 -16.57
CA ALA A 47 -2.15 -18.85 -16.96
C ALA A 47 -1.45 -19.71 -15.91
N LEU A 48 -0.65 -20.69 -16.36
CA LEU A 48 0.08 -21.61 -15.50
C LEU A 48 1.59 -21.41 -15.69
N LYS A 49 2.35 -21.44 -14.60
CA LYS A 49 3.83 -21.55 -14.62
C LYS A 49 4.28 -22.99 -14.72
N SER A 50 3.52 -23.91 -14.12
CA SER A 50 3.72 -25.35 -14.15
C SER A 50 2.37 -26.06 -14.04
N PRO A 51 2.28 -27.39 -14.24
CA PRO A 51 1.01 -28.12 -14.16
C PRO A 51 0.23 -27.95 -12.84
N PHE A 52 0.91 -27.53 -11.77
CA PHE A 52 0.33 -27.36 -10.44
C PHE A 52 0.52 -25.95 -9.86
N GLU A 53 0.98 -24.98 -10.66
CA GLU A 53 1.24 -23.61 -10.22
C GLU A 53 0.61 -22.59 -11.16
N VAL A 54 -0.31 -21.78 -10.64
CA VAL A 54 -0.93 -20.66 -11.36
C VAL A 54 0.05 -19.50 -11.46
N ALA A 55 0.18 -18.93 -12.66
CA ALA A 55 0.89 -17.69 -12.87
C ALA A 55 0.08 -16.54 -12.26
N THR A 56 0.73 -15.72 -11.45
CA THR A 56 0.09 -14.61 -10.73
C THR A 56 0.76 -13.28 -11.04
N LYS A 57 0.03 -12.18 -10.88
CA LYS A 57 0.52 -10.80 -10.98
C LYS A 57 0.14 -10.03 -9.70
N PRO A 58 0.85 -8.96 -9.32
CA PRO A 58 0.42 -8.10 -8.22
C PRO A 58 -0.99 -7.54 -8.48
N HIS A 59 -1.79 -7.37 -7.43
CA HIS A 59 -3.18 -6.88 -7.51
C HIS A 59 -3.28 -5.40 -7.97
N GLY A 60 -2.16 -4.70 -8.06
CA GLY A 60 -2.09 -3.29 -8.47
C GLY A 60 -2.39 -2.35 -7.30
N HIS A 61 -2.24 -1.04 -7.51
CA HIS A 61 -2.32 -0.06 -6.41
C HIS A 61 -3.72 0.05 -5.76
N GLY A 62 -4.78 -0.45 -6.40
CA GLY A 62 -6.13 -0.45 -5.86
C GLY A 62 -6.35 -1.41 -4.69
N ASP A 63 -5.46 -2.41 -4.52
CA ASP A 63 -5.56 -3.40 -3.44
C ASP A 63 -5.46 -2.76 -2.04
N ILE A 64 -4.89 -1.55 -1.95
CA ILE A 64 -4.77 -0.80 -0.71
C ILE A 64 -6.10 -0.66 0.05
N HIS A 65 -7.23 -0.54 -0.65
CA HIS A 65 -8.54 -0.42 0.00
C HIS A 65 -8.93 -1.71 0.72
N PHE A 66 -8.71 -2.86 0.06
CA PHE A 66 -8.92 -4.16 0.67
C PHE A 66 -7.98 -4.35 1.86
N LEU A 67 -6.68 -4.06 1.69
CA LEU A 67 -5.67 -4.18 2.75
C LEU A 67 -5.96 -3.31 3.96
N LEU A 68 -6.37 -2.05 3.75
CA LEU A 68 -6.72 -1.14 4.84
C LEU A 68 -7.91 -1.66 5.66
N HIS A 69 -8.89 -2.27 5.00
CA HIS A 69 -10.05 -2.88 5.64
C HIS A 69 -9.68 -4.20 6.34
N SER A 70 -9.10 -5.15 5.63
CA SER A 70 -8.82 -6.51 6.11
C SER A 70 -7.77 -6.55 7.23
N SER A 71 -6.81 -5.63 7.23
CA SER A 71 -5.83 -5.50 8.32
C SER A 71 -6.37 -4.76 9.55
N GLY A 72 -7.57 -4.19 9.48
CA GLY A 72 -8.10 -3.30 10.53
C GLY A 72 -7.41 -1.94 10.62
N THR A 73 -6.48 -1.62 9.70
CA THR A 73 -5.71 -0.36 9.73
C THR A 73 -6.61 0.87 9.60
N ALA A 74 -7.59 0.84 8.69
CA ALA A 74 -8.55 1.94 8.55
C ALA A 74 -9.39 2.13 9.82
N GLN A 75 -9.84 1.03 10.44
CA GLN A 75 -10.61 1.09 11.68
C GLN A 75 -9.80 1.69 12.83
N ARG A 76 -8.55 1.26 12.98
CA ARG A 76 -7.62 1.80 13.98
C ARG A 76 -7.38 3.30 13.77
N TRP A 77 -7.07 3.73 12.55
CA TRP A 77 -6.86 5.15 12.24
C TRP A 77 -8.11 6.01 12.51
N ALA A 78 -9.30 5.48 12.21
CA ALA A 78 -10.54 6.15 12.55
C ALA A 78 -10.72 6.28 14.08
N ALA A 79 -10.42 5.22 14.85
CA ALA A 79 -10.45 5.25 16.31
C ALA A 79 -9.41 6.20 16.93
N GLU A 80 -8.25 6.37 16.27
CA GLU A 80 -7.22 7.36 16.62
C GLU A 80 -7.64 8.82 16.27
N GLY A 81 -8.79 9.02 15.61
CA GLY A 81 -9.29 10.35 15.23
C GLY A 81 -8.62 10.95 14.00
N ARG A 82 -7.94 10.14 13.17
CA ARG A 82 -7.37 10.62 11.90
C ARG A 82 -8.49 10.94 10.92
N LYS A 83 -8.47 12.17 10.38
CA LYS A 83 -9.51 12.66 9.46
C LYS A 83 -9.12 12.53 8.00
N TRP A 84 -7.86 12.80 7.70
CA TRP A 84 -7.35 12.88 6.33
C TRP A 84 -6.28 11.83 6.08
N LEU A 85 -6.37 11.19 4.91
CA LEU A 85 -5.35 10.28 4.39
C LEU A 85 -4.74 10.91 3.14
N TYR A 86 -3.43 11.12 3.16
CA TYR A 86 -2.69 11.56 1.98
C TYR A 86 -2.08 10.35 1.28
N PHE A 87 -2.65 9.97 0.13
CA PHE A 87 -2.24 8.80 -0.64
C PHE A 87 -1.39 9.23 -1.84
N PHE A 88 -0.21 8.63 -2.00
CA PHE A 88 0.75 8.99 -3.04
C PHE A 88 1.59 7.78 -3.49
N GLN A 89 2.27 7.91 -4.62
CA GLN A 89 3.19 6.89 -5.15
C GLN A 89 4.64 7.25 -4.79
N ASP A 90 5.47 6.26 -4.49
CA ASP A 90 6.88 6.40 -4.14
C ASP A 90 7.76 6.90 -5.29
N THR A 91 7.32 6.74 -6.54
CA THR A 91 8.06 7.15 -7.74
C THR A 91 8.08 8.66 -8.00
N ASN A 92 7.41 9.48 -7.19
CA ASN A 92 7.41 10.92 -7.35
C ASN A 92 7.43 11.62 -5.99
N THR A 93 8.45 12.45 -5.77
CA THR A 93 8.66 13.15 -4.50
C THR A 93 8.04 14.55 -4.47
N LEU A 94 7.60 15.09 -5.61
CA LEU A 94 7.01 16.42 -5.70
C LEU A 94 5.76 16.57 -4.83
N TYR A 95 5.08 15.46 -4.53
CA TYR A 95 3.94 15.41 -3.62
C TYR A 95 4.22 16.05 -2.26
N PHE A 96 5.46 15.97 -1.76
CA PHE A 96 5.83 16.54 -0.46
C PHE A 96 6.01 18.06 -0.50
N ALA A 97 6.15 18.67 -1.67
CA ALA A 97 6.20 20.12 -1.78
C ALA A 97 4.80 20.76 -1.57
N HIS A 98 3.73 20.01 -1.83
CA HIS A 98 2.36 20.54 -1.86
C HIS A 98 1.36 19.76 -0.99
N PHE A 99 1.79 18.78 -0.20
CA PHE A 99 0.86 17.98 0.61
C PHE A 99 0.10 18.81 1.64
N LEU A 100 0.75 19.78 2.31
CA LEU A 100 0.08 20.65 3.28
C LEU A 100 -1.02 21.50 2.64
N ALA A 101 -0.76 22.06 1.45
CA ALA A 101 -1.76 22.81 0.70
C ALA A 101 -2.94 21.91 0.30
N THR A 102 -2.64 20.68 -0.14
CA THR A 102 -3.66 19.69 -0.52
C THR A 102 -4.56 19.35 0.68
N VAL A 103 -3.97 19.04 1.83
CA VAL A 103 -4.70 18.75 3.07
C VAL A 103 -5.51 19.96 3.55
N GLY A 104 -4.94 21.17 3.44
CA GLY A 104 -5.62 22.41 3.82
C GLY A 104 -6.87 22.68 2.98
N VAL A 105 -6.80 22.46 1.65
CA VAL A 105 -7.95 22.59 0.76
C VAL A 105 -9.02 21.55 1.10
N THR A 106 -8.65 20.28 1.31
CA THR A 106 -9.58 19.23 1.74
C THR A 106 -10.27 19.59 3.05
N ALA A 107 -9.52 20.04 4.05
CA ALA A 107 -10.08 20.44 5.34
C ALA A 107 -11.06 21.62 5.23
N ALA A 108 -10.80 22.57 4.30
CA ALA A 108 -11.65 23.73 4.09
C ALA A 108 -12.91 23.41 3.25
N SER A 109 -12.85 22.43 2.34
CA SER A 109 -13.99 22.05 1.50
C SER A 109 -15.03 21.19 2.24
N GLY A 110 -14.71 20.72 3.45
CA GLY A 110 -15.60 19.84 4.23
C GLY A 110 -15.78 18.45 3.60
N ALA A 111 -14.94 18.11 2.62
CA ALA A 111 -14.82 16.77 2.03
C ALA A 111 -13.91 15.93 2.90
#